data_AF-A0AB37E8T0-F1
#
_entry.id   AF-A0AB37E8T0-F1
#
_cell.length_a   1.000
_cell.length_b   1.000
_cell.length_c   1.000
_cell.angle_alpha   90.00
_cell.angle_beta   90.00
_cell.angle_gamma   90.00
#
_symmetry.space_group_name_H-M   'P 1'
#
loop_
_entity.id
_entity.type
_entity.pdbx_description
1 polymer ?
#
loop_
_entity_poly.entity_id
_entity_poly.type
_entity_poly.pdbx_seq_one_letter_code
_entity_poly.pdbx_strand_id
1 'polypeptide(L)'
;MIQVLNCTRDQITEIAVDEAIRRLGLLHPSARTAIMTMMKDDQGQHPRSLCTAYRKAGDQITKEELKAIGLRASAFMSREALADLTDLGLEKPLEAHVDTLLRSYFTVSRWRSFQATDELVRQGVSREAIVYKYSMLPPVCDCCNALNGEPTTPETAHILAPDDCECVTANYSIQQRIDWFYDLD
;
A
#
# COMPACT_ATOMS: atom_id res chain seq x y z
N MET A 1 -15.82 -2.72 10.34
CA MET A 1 -14.64 -3.38 9.72
C MET A 1 -14.98 -4.53 8.77
N ILE A 2 -16.00 -5.36 9.04
CA ILE A 2 -16.47 -6.48 8.16
C ILE A 2 -16.72 -6.07 6.69
N GLN A 3 -17.14 -4.82 6.43
CA GLN A 3 -17.40 -4.34 5.07
C GLN A 3 -16.18 -4.42 4.14
N VAL A 4 -14.97 -4.21 4.67
CA VAL A 4 -13.74 -4.13 3.86
C VAL A 4 -13.28 -5.50 3.38
N LEU A 5 -13.55 -6.55 4.17
CA LEU A 5 -13.20 -7.93 3.80
C LEU A 5 -14.04 -8.50 2.67
N ASN A 6 -15.29 -8.05 2.55
CA ASN A 6 -16.21 -8.47 1.50
C ASN A 6 -16.08 -7.65 0.22
N CYS A 7 -15.18 -6.67 0.18
CA CYS A 7 -14.88 -5.90 -1.03
C CYS A 7 -14.29 -6.79 -2.12
N THR A 8 -14.58 -6.48 -3.38
CA THR A 8 -13.78 -6.99 -4.50
C THR A 8 -12.38 -6.38 -4.47
N ARG A 9 -11.44 -6.96 -5.22
CA ARG A 9 -10.08 -6.42 -5.37
C ARG A 9 -10.09 -4.96 -5.85
N ASP A 10 -10.96 -4.62 -6.79
CA ASP A 10 -11.07 -3.25 -7.28
C ASP A 10 -11.59 -2.30 -6.19
N GLN A 11 -12.63 -2.70 -5.46
CA GLN A 11 -13.19 -1.89 -4.36
C GLN A 11 -12.18 -1.63 -3.24
N ILE A 12 -11.43 -2.64 -2.78
CA ILE A 12 -10.42 -2.43 -1.75
C ILE A 12 -9.25 -1.57 -2.26
N THR A 13 -8.89 -1.71 -3.54
CA THR A 13 -7.83 -0.89 -4.13
C THR A 13 -8.26 0.57 -4.19
N GLU A 14 -9.51 0.84 -4.58
CA GLU A 14 -10.08 2.18 -4.56
C GLU A 14 -10.05 2.81 -3.16
N ILE A 15 -10.55 2.09 -2.15
CA ILE A 15 -10.53 2.54 -0.75
C ILE A 15 -9.09 2.83 -0.29
N ALA A 16 -8.14 1.95 -0.64
CA ALA A 16 -6.75 2.09 -0.26
C ALA A 16 -6.08 3.32 -0.89
N VAL A 17 -6.35 3.58 -2.18
CA VAL A 17 -5.82 4.75 -2.89
C VAL A 17 -6.41 6.04 -2.34
N ASP A 18 -7.72 6.07 -2.10
CA ASP A 18 -8.41 7.24 -1.56
C ASP A 18 -7.92 7.55 -0.14
N GLU A 19 -7.71 6.52 0.69
CA GLU A 19 -7.09 6.68 2.02
C GLU A 19 -5.67 7.23 1.91
N ALA A 20 -4.84 6.68 1.01
CA ALA A 20 -3.44 7.07 0.91
C ALA A 20 -3.27 8.52 0.41
N ILE A 21 -4.01 8.92 -0.63
CA ILE A 21 -4.01 10.30 -1.15
C ILE A 21 -4.45 11.26 -0.04
N ARG A 22 -5.55 10.96 0.65
CA ARG A 22 -6.09 11.81 1.72
C ARG A 22 -5.13 11.91 2.91
N ARG A 23 -4.55 10.79 3.35
CA ARG A 23 -3.71 10.75 4.56
C ARG A 23 -2.37 11.43 4.35
N LEU A 24 -1.74 11.19 3.20
CA LEU A 24 -0.39 11.70 2.92
C LEU A 24 -0.43 13.12 2.39
N GLY A 25 -1.46 13.50 1.63
CA GLY A 25 -1.57 14.83 1.03
C GLY A 25 -0.47 15.15 0.01
N LEU A 26 0.29 14.15 -0.45
CA LEU A 26 1.41 14.32 -1.40
C LEU A 26 0.92 14.50 -2.85
N LEU A 27 -0.26 13.97 -3.17
CA LEU A 27 -0.84 14.00 -4.51
C LEU A 27 -2.21 14.66 -4.48
N HIS A 28 -2.56 15.36 -5.57
CA HIS A 28 -3.90 15.85 -5.79
C HIS A 28 -4.88 14.67 -6.02
N PRO A 29 -6.17 14.81 -5.66
CA PRO A 29 -7.17 13.77 -5.91
C PRO A 29 -7.30 13.35 -7.39
N SER A 30 -6.93 14.22 -8.33
CA SER A 30 -6.87 13.91 -9.76
C SER A 30 -5.88 12.79 -10.11
N ALA A 31 -4.85 12.57 -9.28
CA ALA A 31 -3.85 11.52 -9.45
C ALA A 31 -4.40 10.10 -9.17
N ARG A 32 -5.63 9.99 -8.64
CA ARG A 32 -6.26 8.70 -8.27
C ARG A 32 -6.18 7.67 -9.38
N THR A 33 -6.52 8.05 -10.61
CA THR A 33 -6.52 7.14 -11.76
C THR A 33 -5.12 6.61 -12.06
N ALA A 34 -4.07 7.44 -11.94
CA ALA A 34 -2.69 7.02 -12.17
C ALA A 34 -2.25 5.98 -11.13
N ILE A 35 -2.54 6.21 -9.84
CA ILE A 35 -2.23 5.25 -8.77
C ILE A 35 -3.02 3.94 -8.95
N MET A 36 -4.30 4.03 -9.28
CA MET A 36 -5.14 2.84 -9.55
C MET A 36 -4.59 1.99 -10.70
N THR A 37 -4.13 2.60 -11.79
CA THR A 37 -3.49 1.90 -12.91
C THR A 37 -2.22 1.19 -12.45
N MET A 38 -1.33 1.90 -11.73
CA MET A 38 -0.11 1.28 -11.19
C MET A 38 -0.41 0.10 -10.24
N MET A 39 -1.46 0.19 -9.41
CA MET A 39 -1.88 -0.90 -8.53
C MET A 39 -2.41 -2.13 -9.29
N LYS A 40 -2.96 -1.94 -10.49
CA LYS A 40 -3.41 -3.03 -11.38
C LYS A 40 -2.23 -3.69 -12.11
N ASP A 41 -1.23 -2.89 -12.47
CA ASP A 41 -0.01 -3.33 -13.16
C ASP A 41 1.04 -3.98 -12.24
N ASP A 42 0.72 -4.18 -10.96
CA ASP A 42 1.51 -4.90 -9.95
C ASP A 42 1.61 -6.42 -10.25
N GLN A 43 2.23 -6.76 -11.39
CA GLN A 43 2.58 -8.12 -11.82
C GLN A 43 3.88 -8.60 -11.15
N GLY A 44 4.06 -8.33 -9.85
CA GLY A 44 5.31 -8.62 -9.13
C GLY A 44 6.43 -7.62 -9.40
N GLN A 45 6.11 -6.45 -9.96
CA GLN A 45 7.07 -5.36 -10.13
C GLN A 45 7.19 -4.55 -8.84
N HIS A 46 8.40 -4.15 -8.47
CA HIS A 46 8.60 -3.30 -7.31
C HIS A 46 7.92 -1.92 -7.53
N PRO A 47 7.20 -1.35 -6.54
CA PRO A 47 6.49 -0.06 -6.67
C PRO A 47 7.33 1.09 -7.24
N ARG A 48 8.60 1.20 -6.85
CA ARG A 48 9.56 2.17 -7.42
C ARG A 48 9.74 2.04 -8.94
N SER A 49 9.69 0.82 -9.48
CA SER A 49 9.78 0.57 -10.92
C SER A 49 8.55 1.10 -11.65
N LEU A 50 7.35 0.79 -11.12
CA LEU A 50 6.08 1.28 -11.66
C LEU A 50 6.03 2.81 -11.67
N CYS A 51 6.35 3.47 -10.54
CA CYS A 51 6.37 4.93 -10.48
C CYS A 51 7.44 5.54 -11.40
N THR A 52 8.58 4.87 -11.59
CA THR A 52 9.60 5.34 -12.54
C THR A 52 9.12 5.21 -13.98
N ALA A 53 8.45 4.12 -14.33
CA ALA A 53 7.85 3.95 -15.66
C ALA A 53 6.76 5.00 -15.90
N TYR A 54 5.91 5.26 -14.91
CA TYR A 54 4.88 6.30 -14.98
C TYR A 54 5.49 7.69 -15.24
N ARG A 55 6.51 8.11 -14.47
CA ARG A 55 7.18 9.41 -14.71
C ARG A 55 7.90 9.51 -16.05
N LYS A 56 8.35 8.38 -16.60
CA LYS A 56 8.95 8.33 -17.95
C LYS A 56 7.90 8.40 -19.05
N ALA A 57 6.65 8.06 -18.75
CA ALA A 57 5.56 8.11 -19.71
C ALA A 57 5.09 9.56 -19.84
N GLY A 58 4.99 10.04 -21.08
CA GLY A 58 4.52 11.39 -21.39
C GLY A 58 5.65 12.41 -21.59
N ASP A 59 5.23 13.66 -21.78
CA ASP A 59 6.11 14.76 -22.14
C ASP A 59 7.01 15.13 -20.96
N GLN A 60 8.32 14.98 -21.13
CA GLN A 60 9.29 15.25 -20.06
C GLN A 60 9.46 16.76 -19.86
N ILE A 61 9.56 17.17 -18.60
CA ILE A 61 9.97 18.53 -18.26
C ILE A 61 11.45 18.74 -18.57
N THR A 62 11.82 20.00 -18.81
CA THR A 62 13.19 20.42 -19.14
C THR A 62 14.14 20.26 -17.94
N LYS A 63 15.44 20.36 -18.21
CA LYS A 63 16.48 20.31 -17.15
C LYS A 63 16.37 21.51 -16.21
N GLU A 64 15.97 22.66 -16.74
CA GLU A 64 15.72 23.89 -16.01
C GLU A 64 14.52 23.72 -15.07
N GLU A 65 13.42 23.15 -15.56
CA GLU A 65 12.25 22.80 -14.76
C GLU A 65 12.60 21.78 -13.66
N LEU A 66 13.36 20.71 -13.98
CA LEU A 66 13.83 19.73 -12.99
C LEU A 66 14.63 20.39 -11.87
N LYS A 67 15.57 21.28 -12.23
CA LYS A 67 16.39 22.01 -11.26
C LYS A 67 15.52 22.91 -10.37
N ALA A 68 14.48 23.53 -10.92
CA ALA A 68 13.58 24.41 -10.16
C ALA A 68 12.81 23.65 -9.05
N ILE A 69 12.53 22.36 -9.26
CA ILE A 69 11.89 21.48 -8.27
C ILE A 69 12.90 20.61 -7.48
N GLY A 70 14.18 20.98 -7.48
CA GLY A 70 15.21 20.32 -6.68
C GLY A 70 15.68 18.96 -7.20
N LEU A 71 15.34 18.60 -8.44
CA LEU A 71 15.75 17.33 -9.05
C LEU A 71 17.04 17.46 -9.88
N ARG A 72 17.81 16.36 -9.93
CA ARG A 72 18.96 16.24 -10.82
C ARG A 72 18.52 16.21 -12.29
N ALA A 73 19.37 16.72 -13.18
CA ALA A 73 19.11 16.78 -14.62
C ALA A 73 18.91 15.41 -15.31
N SER A 74 19.26 14.31 -14.64
CA SER A 74 19.06 12.94 -15.11
C SER A 74 17.84 12.24 -14.50
N ALA A 75 17.03 12.95 -13.70
CA ALA A 75 15.78 12.41 -13.18
C ALA A 75 14.72 12.38 -14.29
N PHE A 76 13.77 11.46 -14.17
CA PHE A 76 12.62 11.37 -15.07
C PHE A 76 11.40 11.97 -14.38
N MET A 77 10.71 12.87 -15.08
CA MET A 77 9.49 13.51 -14.62
C MET A 77 8.73 14.00 -15.85
N SER A 78 7.53 13.48 -16.07
CA SER A 78 6.61 13.97 -17.09
C SER A 78 5.79 15.15 -16.56
N ARG A 79 5.20 15.93 -17.46
CA ARG A 79 4.28 17.03 -17.11
C ARG A 79 3.08 16.51 -16.33
N GLU A 80 2.57 15.34 -16.71
CA GLU A 80 1.45 14.68 -16.03
C GLU A 80 1.83 14.27 -14.60
N ALA A 81 2.96 13.57 -14.43
CA ALA A 81 3.40 13.17 -13.10
C ALA A 81 3.75 14.37 -12.21
N LEU A 82 4.21 15.48 -12.78
CA LEU A 82 4.41 16.73 -12.04
C LEU A 82 3.07 17.34 -11.60
N ALA A 83 2.07 17.35 -12.48
CA ALA A 83 0.74 17.91 -12.20
C ALA A 83 -0.04 17.13 -11.14
N ASP A 84 0.33 15.88 -10.88
CA ASP A 84 -0.21 15.10 -9.77
C ASP A 84 0.21 15.64 -8.40
N LEU A 85 1.37 16.30 -8.29
CA LEU A 85 1.97 16.66 -7.00
C LEU A 85 1.26 17.87 -6.37
N THR A 86 1.01 17.79 -5.06
CA THR A 86 0.67 18.98 -4.25
C THR A 86 1.95 19.76 -3.91
N ASP A 87 1.79 20.92 -3.28
CA ASP A 87 2.91 21.66 -2.69
C ASP A 87 3.75 20.79 -1.74
N LEU A 88 3.10 19.94 -0.92
CA LEU A 88 3.80 19.00 -0.04
C LEU A 88 4.50 17.88 -0.84
N GLY A 89 3.88 17.40 -1.92
CA GLY A 89 4.48 16.43 -2.83
C GLY A 89 5.74 16.97 -3.53
N LEU A 90 5.79 18.27 -3.81
CA LEU A 90 6.94 18.93 -4.42
C LEU A 90 8.17 18.98 -3.52
N GLU A 91 8.02 18.80 -2.20
CA GLU A 91 9.17 18.67 -1.30
C GLU A 91 9.93 17.36 -1.52
N LYS A 92 9.24 16.31 -1.99
CA LYS A 92 9.81 14.99 -2.30
C LYS A 92 9.21 14.42 -3.61
N PRO A 93 9.51 15.04 -4.76
CA PRO A 93 8.81 14.74 -6.02
C PRO A 93 8.99 13.30 -6.48
N LEU A 94 10.10 12.65 -6.11
CA LEU A 94 10.36 11.29 -6.55
C LEU A 94 9.69 10.23 -5.66
N GLU A 95 9.43 10.59 -4.41
CA GLU A 95 8.89 9.71 -3.38
C GLU A 95 7.37 9.81 -3.32
N ALA A 96 6.76 10.95 -3.67
CA ALA A 96 5.32 11.19 -3.56
C ALA A 96 4.44 10.06 -4.13
N HIS A 97 4.63 9.66 -5.39
CA HIS A 97 3.91 8.53 -5.99
C HIS A 97 4.28 7.20 -5.35
N VAL A 98 5.54 7.01 -4.99
CA VAL A 98 6.04 5.74 -4.41
C VAL A 98 5.44 5.50 -3.04
N ASP A 99 5.42 6.51 -2.18
CA ASP A 99 4.89 6.45 -0.83
C ASP A 99 3.37 6.24 -0.84
N THR A 100 2.66 6.96 -1.72
CA THR A 100 1.21 6.78 -1.92
C THR A 100 0.90 5.37 -2.44
N LEU A 101 1.67 4.87 -3.40
CA LEU A 101 1.49 3.53 -3.96
C LEU A 101 1.82 2.45 -2.91
N LEU A 102 2.90 2.60 -2.15
CA LEU A 102 3.27 1.65 -1.09
C LEU A 102 2.24 1.58 0.03
N ARG A 103 1.71 2.73 0.47
CA ARG A 103 0.65 2.76 1.47
C ARG A 103 -0.60 2.03 0.99
N SER A 104 -0.99 2.28 -0.26
CA SER A 104 -2.11 1.58 -0.91
C SER A 104 -1.84 0.08 -1.00
N TYR A 105 -0.62 -0.30 -1.39
CA TYR A 105 -0.16 -1.68 -1.50
C TYR A 105 -0.27 -2.44 -0.18
N PHE A 106 0.21 -1.88 0.93
CA PHE A 106 0.14 -2.57 2.23
C PHE A 106 -1.30 -2.83 2.67
N THR A 107 -2.22 -1.90 2.44
CA THR A 107 -3.66 -2.12 2.69
C THR A 107 -4.20 -3.28 1.86
N VAL A 108 -3.94 -3.30 0.55
CA VAL A 108 -4.42 -4.38 -0.32
C VAL A 108 -3.74 -5.72 0.03
N SER A 109 -2.47 -5.70 0.42
CA SER A 109 -1.73 -6.88 0.88
C SER A 109 -2.37 -7.50 2.13
N ARG A 110 -2.70 -6.68 3.14
CA ARG A 110 -3.41 -7.13 4.35
C ARG A 110 -4.78 -7.75 4.04
N TRP A 111 -5.54 -7.14 3.11
CA TRP A 111 -6.80 -7.71 2.65
C TRP A 111 -6.60 -9.06 1.95
N ARG A 112 -5.62 -9.17 1.05
CA ARG A 112 -5.32 -10.43 0.32
C ARG A 112 -4.98 -11.59 1.26
N SER A 113 -4.31 -11.31 2.38
CA SER A 113 -3.97 -12.33 3.38
C SER A 113 -5.18 -13.06 3.94
N PHE A 114 -6.36 -12.43 3.99
CA PHE A 114 -7.59 -13.11 4.41
C PHE A 114 -8.31 -13.81 3.26
N GLN A 115 -8.19 -13.29 2.03
CA GLN A 115 -8.78 -13.92 0.85
C GLN A 115 -8.11 -15.26 0.50
N ALA A 116 -6.82 -15.40 0.83
CA ALA A 116 -6.07 -16.64 0.62
C ALA A 116 -6.54 -17.80 1.53
N THR A 117 -7.34 -17.52 2.55
CA THR A 117 -7.81 -18.52 3.53
C THR A 117 -8.73 -19.56 2.91
N ASP A 118 -9.66 -19.13 2.06
CA ASP A 118 -10.59 -20.06 1.42
C ASP A 118 -9.86 -21.04 0.51
N GLU A 119 -8.73 -20.64 -0.08
CA GLU A 119 -7.90 -21.53 -0.88
C GLU A 119 -7.19 -22.58 -0.01
N LEU A 120 -6.64 -22.20 1.15
CA LEU A 120 -6.06 -23.16 2.10
C LEU A 120 -7.10 -24.17 2.61
N VAL A 121 -8.32 -23.70 2.88
CA VAL A 121 -9.42 -24.58 3.29
C VAL A 121 -9.80 -25.56 2.19
N ARG A 122 -9.85 -25.12 0.92
CA ARG A 122 -10.05 -26.03 -0.23
C ARG A 122 -8.92 -27.06 -0.38
N GLN A 123 -7.71 -26.71 0.04
CA GLN A 123 -6.55 -27.60 0.07
C GLN A 123 -6.56 -28.56 1.28
N GLY A 124 -7.57 -28.51 2.13
CA GLY A 124 -7.76 -29.43 3.26
C GLY A 124 -7.20 -28.94 4.58
N VAL A 125 -6.74 -27.69 4.67
CA VAL A 125 -6.33 -27.09 5.95
C VAL A 125 -7.57 -26.75 6.76
N SER A 126 -7.64 -27.24 7.99
CA SER A 126 -8.71 -26.87 8.94
C SER A 126 -8.74 -25.36 9.15
N ARG A 127 -9.92 -24.74 9.16
CA ARG A 127 -10.03 -23.28 9.28
C ARG A 127 -9.53 -22.82 10.65
N GLU A 128 -9.76 -23.65 11.66
CA GLU A 128 -9.35 -23.49 13.05
C GLU A 128 -7.81 -23.55 13.21
N ALA A 129 -7.12 -24.23 12.30
CA ALA A 129 -5.66 -24.28 12.26
C ALA A 129 -5.02 -23.01 11.65
N ILE A 130 -5.81 -22.14 11.00
CA ILE A 130 -5.28 -20.95 10.31
C ILE A 130 -5.28 -19.78 11.27
N VAL A 131 -4.09 -19.37 11.68
CA VAL A 131 -3.85 -18.25 12.59
C VAL A 131 -3.29 -17.07 11.80
N TYR A 132 -3.67 -15.84 12.15
CA TYR A 132 -3.11 -14.63 11.54
C TYR A 132 -2.31 -13.87 12.56
N LYS A 133 -1.13 -13.41 12.17
CA LYS A 133 -0.31 -12.53 13.00
C LYS A 133 0.13 -11.33 12.18
N TYR A 134 0.18 -10.17 12.80
CA TYR A 134 0.83 -9.03 12.16
C TYR A 134 2.34 -9.28 12.03
N SER A 135 2.87 -8.94 10.86
CA SER A 135 4.30 -8.97 10.57
C SER A 135 4.72 -7.58 10.13
N MET A 136 5.56 -6.96 10.95
CA MET A 136 6.13 -5.64 10.70
C MET A 136 7.36 -5.74 9.78
N LEU A 137 7.44 -4.86 8.78
CA LEU A 137 8.72 -4.33 8.31
C LEU A 137 9.06 -3.15 9.25
N PRO A 138 10.35 -2.81 9.48
CA PRO A 138 10.81 -2.07 10.66
C PRO A 138 9.84 -0.99 11.15
N PRO A 139 9.40 -1.05 12.41
CA PRO A 139 8.30 -0.23 12.90
C PRO A 139 8.75 1.23 13.09
N VAL A 140 7.85 2.16 12.76
CA VAL A 140 8.15 3.61 12.75
C VAL A 140 7.23 4.43 13.66
N CYS A 141 6.17 3.85 14.22
CA CYS A 141 5.28 4.52 15.18
C CYS A 141 4.75 3.55 16.26
N ASP A 142 4.28 4.13 17.37
CA ASP A 142 3.80 3.38 18.55
C ASP A 142 2.59 2.48 18.23
N CYS A 143 1.66 2.97 17.41
CA CYS A 143 0.49 2.20 16.98
C CYS A 143 0.90 0.94 16.19
N CYS A 144 1.81 1.07 15.22
CA CYS A 144 2.29 -0.08 14.47
C CYS A 144 3.17 -1.02 15.31
N ASN A 145 3.95 -0.48 16.25
CA ASN A 145 4.74 -1.27 17.19
C ASN A 145 3.87 -2.19 18.05
N ALA A 146 2.76 -1.67 18.56
CA ALA A 146 1.84 -2.41 19.41
C ALA A 146 1.21 -3.62 18.70
N LEU A 147 1.15 -3.60 17.36
CA LEU A 147 0.61 -4.71 16.58
C LEU A 147 1.63 -5.83 16.35
N ASN A 148 2.94 -5.60 16.53
CA ASN A 148 3.96 -6.53 16.05
C ASN A 148 3.88 -7.92 16.70
N GLY A 149 3.60 -8.95 15.90
CA GLY A 149 3.47 -10.33 16.38
C GLY A 149 2.13 -10.64 17.05
N GLU A 150 1.27 -9.64 17.23
CA GLU A 150 -0.05 -9.82 17.83
C GLU A 150 -0.94 -10.70 16.92
N PRO A 151 -1.63 -11.71 17.49
CA PRO A 151 -2.65 -12.46 16.78
C PRO A 151 -3.80 -11.56 16.33
N THR A 152 -4.39 -11.86 15.19
CA THR A 152 -5.58 -11.17 14.69
C THR A 152 -6.57 -12.13 14.07
N THR A 153 -7.80 -11.66 13.95
CA THR A 153 -8.90 -12.35 13.25
C THR A 153 -9.44 -11.46 12.13
N PRO A 154 -10.20 -11.99 11.15
CA PRO A 154 -10.89 -11.16 10.18
C PRO A 154 -11.76 -10.06 10.83
N GLU A 155 -12.38 -10.34 11.97
CA GLU A 155 -13.28 -9.43 12.67
C GLU A 155 -12.53 -8.26 13.33
N THR A 156 -11.29 -8.51 13.79
CA THR A 156 -10.47 -7.55 14.53
C THR A 156 -9.31 -6.95 13.73
N ALA A 157 -9.12 -7.37 12.48
CA ALA A 157 -7.97 -6.95 11.69
C ALA A 157 -8.02 -5.50 11.20
N HIS A 158 -6.92 -4.78 11.41
CA HIS A 158 -6.66 -3.48 10.82
C HIS A 158 -6.22 -3.64 9.36
N ILE A 159 -7.18 -3.78 8.44
CA ILE A 159 -6.92 -3.83 6.99
C ILE A 159 -6.46 -2.47 6.47
N LEU A 160 -7.17 -1.42 6.88
CA LEU A 160 -6.71 -0.05 6.70
C LEU A 160 -5.71 0.29 7.79
N ALA A 161 -4.79 1.20 7.49
CA ALA A 161 -3.95 1.78 8.53
C ALA A 161 -4.84 2.42 9.61
N PRO A 162 -4.56 2.20 10.90
CA PRO A 162 -5.25 2.89 11.99
C PRO A 162 -5.22 4.40 11.82
N ASP A 163 -6.26 5.09 12.28
CA ASP A 163 -6.39 6.55 12.11
C ASP A 163 -5.26 7.33 12.80
N ASP A 164 -4.72 6.77 13.89
CA ASP A 164 -3.58 7.29 14.66
C ASP A 164 -2.21 6.85 14.10
N CYS A 165 -2.18 6.10 12.99
CA CYS A 165 -0.95 5.68 12.36
C CYS A 165 -0.24 6.88 11.70
N GLU A 166 0.96 7.21 12.18
CA GLU A 166 1.82 8.28 11.65
C GLU A 166 2.77 7.81 10.55
N CYS A 167 2.90 6.50 10.34
CA CYS A 167 3.77 5.95 9.29
C CYS A 167 3.30 6.41 7.91
N VAL A 168 4.25 6.82 7.06
CA VAL A 168 3.98 7.14 5.65
C VAL A 168 3.34 5.95 4.95
N THR A 169 3.97 4.79 4.99
CA THR A 169 3.52 3.61 4.22
C THR A 169 2.70 2.61 5.03
N ALA A 170 2.64 2.74 6.37
CA ALA A 170 2.03 1.75 7.27
C ALA A 170 2.47 0.31 6.90
N ASN A 171 3.79 0.11 6.89
CA ASN A 171 4.56 -1.03 6.35
C ASN A 171 4.42 -2.33 7.16
N TYR A 172 3.20 -2.74 7.44
CA TYR A 172 2.89 -4.00 8.10
C TYR A 172 1.97 -4.86 7.25
N SER A 173 2.19 -6.15 7.33
CA SER A 173 1.38 -7.17 6.67
C SER A 173 0.70 -8.05 7.71
N ILE A 174 -0.28 -8.82 7.26
CA ILE A 174 -0.89 -9.88 8.05
C ILE A 174 -0.42 -11.19 7.45
N GLN A 175 0.28 -12.01 8.23
CA GLN A 175 0.77 -13.31 7.79
C GLN A 175 -0.17 -14.41 8.28
N GLN A 176 -0.57 -15.27 7.36
CA GLN A 176 -1.20 -16.54 7.68
C GLN A 176 -0.13 -17.50 8.21
N ARG A 177 -0.45 -18.20 9.29
CA ARG A 177 0.33 -19.26 9.92
C ARG A 177 -0.58 -20.46 10.10
N ILE A 178 -0.07 -21.65 9.82
CA ILE A 178 -0.79 -22.89 10.10
C ILE A 178 -0.27 -23.40 11.44
N ASP A 179 -1.16 -23.51 12.41
CA ASP A 179 -0.89 -24.22 13.65
C ASP A 179 -1.18 -25.71 13.45
N TRP A 180 -0.12 -26.48 13.22
CA TRP A 180 -0.21 -27.92 12.99
C TRP A 180 -0.56 -28.72 14.26
N PHE A 181 -0.61 -28.06 15.42
CA PHE A 181 -0.88 -28.70 16.70
C PHE A 181 -2.22 -28.25 17.31
N TYR A 182 -3.08 -27.57 16.55
CA TYR A 182 -4.33 -26.99 17.05
C TYR A 182 -5.31 -27.99 17.69
N ASP A 183 -5.21 -29.29 17.35
CA ASP A 183 -6.03 -30.39 17.87
C ASP A 183 -5.41 -31.11 19.09
N LEU A 184 -4.26 -30.66 19.61
CA LEU A 184 -3.53 -31.35 20.69
C LEU A 184 -3.81 -30.82 22.11
N ASP A 185 -4.78 -29.92 22.27
CA ASP A 185 -5.25 -29.43 23.59
C ASP A 185 -6.43 -30.24 24.16
#